data_AF-G0U5C4-F1
#
_entry.id   AF-G0U5C4-F1
#
_cell.length_a   1.000
_cell.length_b   1.000
_cell.length_c   1.000
_cell.angle_alpha   90.00
_cell.angle_beta   90.00
_cell.angle_gamma   90.00
#
_symmetry.space_group_name_H-M   'P 1'
#
loop_
_entity.id
_entity.type
_entity.pdbx_description
1 polymer ?
#
loop_
_entity_poly.entity_id
_entity_poly.type
_entity_poly.pdbx_seq_one_letter_code
_entity_poly.pdbx_strand_id
1 'polypeptide(L)'
;MNGHLSVKRSAKALQYRTPWLSFVPTVAALFMLNLLAYGTTLDADGDDVVAPLGVPLVDVVMRYLFYIGRFFFGDMAGIQLVCILAWAVHCMEAVVAAHICLACGATPSTLVLYTSLTFIGGVTQLFPLLQARRDILMDVESPPHRRDGRR
;
A
#
# COMPACT_ATOMS: atom_id res chain seq x y z
N MET A 1 9.31 41.90 -15.81
CA MET A 1 8.11 41.15 -16.25
C MET A 1 8.12 39.78 -15.56
N ASN A 2 7.59 39.67 -14.34
CA ASN A 2 7.57 38.40 -13.57
C ASN A 2 6.39 38.43 -12.58
N GLY A 3 5.16 38.29 -13.07
CA GLY A 3 4.01 38.45 -12.18
C GLY A 3 2.70 37.78 -12.59
N HIS A 4 2.67 36.96 -13.65
CA HIS A 4 1.39 36.51 -14.20
C HIS A 4 1.27 35.02 -14.54
N LEU A 5 2.11 34.16 -13.94
CA LEU A 5 1.93 32.71 -13.98
C LEU A 5 1.61 32.09 -12.61
N SER A 6 1.23 32.92 -11.63
CA SER A 6 0.45 32.47 -10.47
C SER A 6 -1.02 32.32 -10.90
N VAL A 7 -1.24 31.56 -11.97
CA VAL A 7 -2.56 31.04 -12.29
C VAL A 7 -2.91 30.15 -11.10
N LYS A 8 -3.91 30.58 -10.34
CA LYS A 8 -4.55 29.82 -9.26
C LYS A 8 -4.78 28.37 -9.70
N ARG A 9 -3.79 27.49 -9.50
CA ARG A 9 -4.04 26.06 -9.38
C ARG A 9 -5.02 25.97 -8.22
N SER A 10 -6.22 25.49 -8.51
CA SER A 10 -7.25 25.22 -7.51
C SER A 10 -6.58 24.58 -6.30
N ALA A 11 -6.49 25.33 -5.20
CA ALA A 11 -5.61 25.07 -4.06
C ALA A 11 -6.17 24.00 -3.13
N LYS A 12 -6.63 22.87 -3.69
CA LYS A 12 -6.90 21.68 -2.89
C LYS A 12 -5.60 20.91 -2.79
N ALA A 13 -4.93 21.10 -1.65
CA ALA A 13 -3.86 20.19 -1.25
C ALA A 13 -4.41 18.75 -1.30
N LEU A 14 -3.57 17.81 -1.76
CA LEU A 14 -3.93 16.41 -1.83
C LEU A 14 -4.48 15.94 -0.48
N GLN A 15 -5.69 15.39 -0.49
CA GLN A 15 -6.34 14.84 0.70
C GLN A 15 -6.16 13.33 0.77
N TYR A 16 -6.02 12.82 1.99
CA TYR A 16 -5.95 11.38 2.23
C TYR A 16 -7.31 10.71 2.02
N ARG A 17 -7.30 9.52 1.38
CA ARG A 17 -8.47 8.66 1.17
C ARG A 17 -8.24 7.34 1.87
N THR A 18 -9.22 6.88 2.63
CA THR A 18 -9.10 5.73 3.52
C THR A 18 -9.73 4.46 2.95
N PRO A 19 -8.94 3.53 2.38
CA PRO A 19 -9.42 2.22 1.93
C PRO A 19 -9.35 1.17 3.05
N TRP A 20 -9.80 1.49 4.28
CA TRP A 20 -9.55 0.64 5.46
C TRP A 20 -10.03 -0.82 5.29
N LEU A 21 -11.14 -1.01 4.58
CA LEU A 21 -11.74 -2.32 4.35
C LEU A 21 -10.84 -3.26 3.54
N SER A 22 -10.10 -2.76 2.56
CA SER A 22 -9.12 -3.56 1.80
C SER A 22 -7.74 -3.52 2.43
N PHE A 23 -7.39 -2.44 3.12
CA PHE A 23 -6.08 -2.27 3.74
C PHE A 23 -5.85 -3.24 4.90
N VAL A 24 -6.76 -3.30 5.88
CA VAL A 24 -6.55 -4.11 7.10
C VAL A 24 -6.34 -5.60 6.77
N PRO A 25 -7.15 -6.25 5.92
CA PRO A 25 -6.92 -7.65 5.55
C PRO A 25 -5.58 -7.86 4.84
N THR A 26 -5.17 -6.91 3.99
CA THR A 26 -3.90 -6.99 3.26
C THR A 26 -2.71 -6.91 4.20
N VAL A 27 -2.73 -5.98 5.15
CA VAL A 27 -1.67 -5.85 6.16
C VAL A 27 -1.62 -7.10 7.05
N ALA A 28 -2.78 -7.62 7.46
CA ALA A 28 -2.84 -8.85 8.25
C ALA A 28 -2.26 -10.05 7.47
N ALA A 29 -2.61 -10.19 6.19
CA ALA A 29 -2.07 -11.25 5.34
C ALA A 29 -0.55 -11.11 5.16
N LEU A 30 -0.06 -9.91 4.88
CA LEU A 30 1.38 -9.65 4.74
C LEU A 30 2.13 -9.94 6.04
N PHE A 31 1.57 -9.55 7.19
CA PHE A 31 2.14 -9.87 8.50
C PHE A 31 2.23 -11.38 8.72
N MET A 32 1.15 -12.12 8.44
CA MET A 32 1.14 -13.58 8.59
C MET A 32 2.12 -14.27 7.63
N LEU A 33 2.26 -13.79 6.40
CA LEU A 33 3.24 -14.32 5.44
C LEU A 33 4.68 -14.05 5.87
N ASN A 34 4.96 -12.85 6.41
CA ASN A 34 6.28 -12.55 6.97
C ASN A 34 6.58 -13.38 8.22
N LEU A 35 5.57 -13.58 9.07
CA LEU A 35 5.69 -14.46 10.22
C LEU A 35 6.02 -15.88 9.76
N LEU A 36 5.32 -16.41 8.75
CA LEU A 36 5.62 -17.70 8.15
C LEU A 36 7.07 -17.75 7.62
N ALA A 37 7.46 -16.78 6.79
CA ALA A 37 8.75 -16.80 6.10
C ALA A 37 9.96 -16.67 7.04
N TYR A 38 9.85 -15.88 8.11
CA TYR A 38 11.01 -15.49 8.93
C TYR A 38 10.86 -15.75 10.43
N GLY A 39 9.63 -15.93 10.91
CA GLY A 39 9.34 -16.13 12.32
C GLY A 39 8.95 -17.57 12.67
N THR A 40 8.94 -18.48 11.70
CA THR A 40 8.68 -19.90 11.94
C THR A 40 9.89 -20.76 11.63
N THR A 41 9.95 -21.91 12.28
CA THR A 41 10.93 -22.96 12.03
C THR A 41 10.22 -24.19 11.52
N LEU A 42 10.86 -24.91 10.60
CA LEU A 42 10.38 -26.21 10.16
C LEU A 42 10.79 -27.30 11.15
N ASP A 43 10.09 -28.42 11.10
CA ASP A 43 10.52 -29.65 11.75
C ASP A 43 11.81 -30.21 11.11
N ALA A 44 12.32 -31.32 11.66
CA ALA A 44 13.57 -31.92 11.21
C ALA A 44 13.51 -32.40 9.75
N ASP A 45 12.33 -32.81 9.30
CA ASP A 45 12.08 -33.34 7.96
C ASP A 45 11.81 -32.20 6.94
N GLY A 46 11.51 -30.99 7.42
CA GLY A 46 11.21 -29.83 6.60
C GLY A 46 9.79 -29.85 6.02
N ASP A 47 8.90 -30.66 6.59
CA ASP A 47 7.58 -30.96 6.04
C ASP A 47 6.42 -30.31 6.82
N ASP A 48 6.68 -29.83 8.04
CA ASP A 48 5.69 -29.10 8.84
C ASP A 48 6.30 -27.89 9.57
N VAL A 49 5.42 -26.98 9.98
CA VAL A 49 5.78 -25.81 10.78
C VAL A 49 5.68 -26.14 12.26
N VAL A 50 6.74 -25.85 13.00
CA VAL A 50 6.76 -25.93 14.47
C VAL A 50 6.02 -24.72 15.03
N ALA A 51 5.07 -24.97 15.94
CA ALA A 51 4.16 -23.98 16.52
C ALA A 51 4.89 -22.69 16.96
N PRO A 52 4.78 -21.59 16.20
CA PRO A 52 5.66 -20.44 16.40
C PRO A 52 5.29 -19.57 17.60
N LEU A 53 4.02 -19.60 18.05
CA LEU A 53 3.52 -18.70 19.10
C LEU A 53 2.74 -19.41 20.21
N GLY A 54 2.50 -20.72 20.10
CA GLY A 54 1.69 -21.47 21.06
C GLY A 54 0.23 -21.01 21.13
N VAL A 55 -0.23 -20.29 20.10
CA VAL A 55 -1.61 -19.82 19.96
C VAL A 55 -2.29 -20.73 18.93
N PRO A 56 -3.26 -21.58 19.33
CA PRO A 56 -3.79 -22.64 18.47
C PRO A 56 -4.29 -22.15 17.11
N LEU A 57 -4.97 -21.00 17.09
CA LEU A 57 -5.47 -20.41 15.84
C LEU A 57 -4.33 -19.97 14.92
N VAL A 58 -3.27 -19.36 15.45
CA VAL A 58 -2.15 -18.90 14.63
C VAL A 58 -1.38 -20.10 14.10
N ASP A 59 -1.17 -21.12 14.92
CA ASP A 59 -0.46 -22.33 14.51
C ASP A 59 -1.20 -23.03 13.35
N VAL A 60 -2.52 -23.14 13.42
CA VAL A 60 -3.36 -23.66 12.33
C VAL A 60 -3.21 -22.81 11.08
N VAL A 61 -3.32 -21.49 11.19
CA VAL A 61 -3.18 -20.57 10.05
C VAL A 61 -1.80 -20.67 9.40
N MET A 62 -0.72 -20.74 10.20
CA MET A 62 0.65 -20.86 9.70
C MET A 62 0.86 -22.14 8.91
N ARG A 63 0.34 -23.28 9.38
CA ARG A 63 0.41 -24.56 8.66
C ARG A 63 -0.35 -24.52 7.34
N TYR A 64 -1.57 -23.96 7.33
CA TYR A 64 -2.32 -23.79 6.09
C TYR A 64 -1.60 -22.89 5.09
N LEU A 65 -1.06 -21.75 5.56
CA LEU A 65 -0.26 -20.86 4.71
C LEU A 65 1.01 -21.55 4.20
N PHE A 66 1.66 -22.37 5.03
CA PHE A 66 2.82 -23.15 4.63
C PHE A 66 2.49 -24.17 3.55
N TYR A 67 1.43 -24.96 3.70
CA TYR A 67 1.05 -25.95 2.69
C TYR A 67 0.63 -25.31 1.37
N ILE A 68 -0.12 -24.21 1.43
CA ILE A 68 -0.46 -23.42 0.25
C ILE A 68 0.81 -22.85 -0.39
N GLY A 69 1.69 -22.24 0.41
CA GLY A 69 2.96 -21.68 -0.05
C GLY A 69 3.85 -22.73 -0.69
N ARG A 70 3.99 -23.90 -0.07
CA ARG A 70 4.76 -25.04 -0.58
C ARG A 70 4.18 -25.55 -1.90
N PHE A 71 2.86 -25.62 -2.03
CA PHE A 71 2.20 -26.00 -3.28
C PHE A 71 2.54 -25.05 -4.44
N PHE A 72 2.61 -23.74 -4.19
CA PHE A 72 2.90 -22.75 -5.25
C PHE A 72 4.39 -22.48 -5.47
N PHE A 73 5.20 -22.52 -4.41
CA PHE A 73 6.57 -22.01 -4.39
C PHE A 73 7.62 -23.07 -4.05
N GLY A 74 7.20 -24.32 -3.84
CA GLY A 74 8.08 -25.48 -3.67
C GLY A 74 8.51 -25.72 -2.23
N ASP A 75 9.23 -24.77 -1.63
CA ASP A 75 9.80 -24.90 -0.29
C ASP A 75 9.81 -23.57 0.48
N MET A 76 10.37 -23.58 1.69
CA MET A 76 10.48 -22.36 2.50
C MET A 76 11.36 -21.29 1.84
N ALA A 77 12.41 -21.67 1.10
CA ALA A 77 13.25 -20.71 0.39
C ALA A 77 12.46 -20.00 -0.72
N GLY A 78 11.60 -20.73 -1.44
CA GLY A 78 10.66 -20.17 -2.41
C GLY A 78 9.67 -19.20 -1.78
N ILE A 79 9.07 -19.56 -0.64
CA ILE A 79 8.17 -18.69 0.12
C ILE A 79 8.90 -17.40 0.57
N GLN A 80 10.10 -17.53 1.11
CA GLN A 80 10.94 -16.39 1.52
C GLN A 80 11.27 -15.49 0.33
N LEU A 81 11.65 -16.06 -0.81
CA LEU A 81 11.95 -15.29 -2.02
C LEU A 81 10.74 -14.46 -2.47
N VAL A 82 9.54 -15.06 -2.49
CA VAL A 82 8.31 -14.34 -2.83
C VAL A 82 8.03 -13.21 -1.83
N CYS A 83 8.27 -13.42 -0.54
CA CYS A 83 8.14 -12.36 0.47
C CYS A 83 9.13 -11.21 0.23
N ILE A 84 10.39 -11.50 -0.13
CA ILE A 84 11.40 -10.48 -0.48
C ILE A 84 10.94 -9.68 -1.71
N LEU A 85 10.47 -10.38 -2.75
CA LEU A 85 10.00 -9.74 -3.97
C LEU A 85 8.77 -8.85 -3.71
N ALA A 86 7.84 -9.31 -2.86
CA ALA A 86 6.69 -8.51 -2.43
C ALA A 86 7.13 -7.23 -1.71
N TRP A 87 8.09 -7.31 -0.79
CA TRP A 87 8.67 -6.13 -0.15
C TRP A 87 9.34 -5.18 -1.14
N ALA A 88 10.06 -5.70 -2.13
CA ALA A 88 10.67 -4.87 -3.17
C ALA A 88 9.61 -4.11 -3.98
N VAL A 89 8.49 -4.76 -4.32
CA VAL A 89 7.34 -4.11 -4.98
C VAL A 89 6.76 -3.01 -4.09
N HIS A 90 6.55 -3.28 -2.80
CA HIS A 90 6.03 -2.28 -1.86
C HIS A 90 6.97 -1.06 -1.71
N CYS A 91 8.29 -1.27 -1.71
CA CYS A 91 9.27 -0.18 -1.75
C CYS A 91 9.10 0.68 -3.00
N MET A 92 8.97 0.06 -4.18
CA MET A 92 8.75 0.80 -5.43
C MET A 92 7.42 1.57 -5.40
N GLU A 93 6.35 0.97 -4.89
CA GLU A 93 5.04 1.62 -4.78
C GLU A 93 5.07 2.81 -3.80
N ALA A 94 5.79 2.69 -2.69
CA ALA A 94 5.98 3.79 -1.75
C ALA A 94 6.73 4.97 -2.40
N VAL A 95 7.75 4.70 -3.22
CA VAL A 95 8.46 5.73 -3.99
C VAL A 95 7.51 6.42 -4.98
N VAL A 96 6.69 5.65 -5.71
CA VAL A 96 5.67 6.21 -6.61
C VAL A 96 4.66 7.07 -5.83
N ALA A 97 4.22 6.62 -4.66
CA ALA A 97 3.30 7.36 -3.81
C ALA A 97 3.90 8.69 -3.34
N ALA A 98 5.16 8.69 -2.90
CA ALA A 98 5.89 9.89 -2.51
C ALA A 98 6.00 10.87 -3.69
N HIS A 99 6.37 10.40 -4.89
CA HIS A 99 6.42 11.23 -6.09
C HIS A 99 5.07 11.87 -6.42
N ILE A 100 3.96 11.12 -6.34
CA ILE A 100 2.62 11.68 -6.57
C ILE A 100 2.28 12.74 -5.52
N CYS A 101 2.55 12.47 -4.24
CA CYS A 101 2.28 13.41 -3.15
C CYS A 101 3.04 14.73 -3.35
N LEU A 102 4.34 14.66 -3.69
CA LEU A 102 5.16 15.83 -3.97
C LEU A 102 4.65 16.61 -5.18
N ALA A 103 4.32 15.92 -6.28
CA ALA A 103 3.80 16.55 -7.50
C ALA A 103 2.45 17.26 -7.28
N CYS A 104 1.62 16.75 -6.37
CA CYS A 104 0.31 17.31 -6.04
C CYS A 104 0.33 18.34 -4.90
N GLY A 105 1.51 18.68 -4.37
CA GLY A 105 1.63 19.63 -3.26
C GLY A 105 0.96 19.13 -1.97
N ALA A 106 1.07 17.84 -1.67
CA ALA A 106 0.55 17.26 -0.44
C ALA A 106 1.19 17.92 0.79
N THR A 107 0.42 18.01 1.89
CA THR A 107 1.00 18.38 3.19
C THR A 107 1.99 17.31 3.64
N PRO A 108 2.99 17.64 4.49
CA PRO A 108 3.95 16.66 5.01
C PRO A 108 3.27 15.47 5.68
N SER A 109 2.20 15.70 6.44
CA SER A 109 1.42 14.63 7.08
C SER A 109 0.77 13.68 6.07
N THR A 110 0.18 14.23 4.99
CA THR A 110 -0.44 13.43 3.93
C THR A 110 0.60 12.62 3.16
N LEU A 111 1.76 13.21 2.88
CA LEU A 111 2.88 12.52 2.25
C LEU A 111 3.34 11.34 3.09
N VAL A 112 3.59 11.56 4.39
CA VAL A 112 4.01 10.49 5.31
C VAL A 112 2.95 9.40 5.36
N LEU A 113 1.67 9.77 5.51
CA LEU A 113 0.59 8.80 5.63
C LEU A 113 0.44 7.93 4.38
N TYR A 114 0.34 8.52 3.19
CA TYR A 114 0.24 7.74 1.95
C TYR A 114 1.48 6.88 1.70
N THR A 115 2.68 7.42 1.95
CA THR A 115 3.93 6.69 1.70
C THR A 115 4.06 5.50 2.66
N SER A 116 3.85 5.70 3.96
CA SER A 116 3.92 4.64 4.97
C SER A 116 2.85 3.58 4.76
N LEU A 117 1.61 3.98 4.47
CA LEU A 117 0.55 3.00 4.25
C LEU A 117 0.72 2.26 2.92
N THR A 118 1.26 2.90 1.88
CA THR A 118 1.64 2.19 0.63
C THR A 118 2.79 1.23 0.86
N PHE A 119 3.78 1.59 1.68
CA PHE A 119 4.86 0.67 2.05
C PHE A 119 4.35 -0.60 2.75
N ILE A 120 3.33 -0.47 3.61
CA ILE A 120 2.79 -1.61 4.38
C ILE A 120 1.72 -2.38 3.61
N GLY A 121 0.82 -1.70 2.91
CA GLY A 121 -0.37 -2.29 2.26
C GLY A 121 -0.33 -2.31 0.74
N GLY A 122 0.75 -1.84 0.13
CA GLY A 122 0.98 -1.83 -1.30
C GLY A 122 -0.10 -1.12 -2.12
N VAL A 123 -0.50 -1.75 -3.23
CA VAL A 123 -1.52 -1.29 -4.18
C VAL A 123 -2.83 -0.83 -3.54
N THR A 124 -3.20 -1.39 -2.38
CA THR A 124 -4.45 -1.02 -1.70
C THR A 124 -4.48 0.44 -1.28
N GLN A 125 -3.32 1.08 -1.11
CA GLN A 125 -3.16 2.50 -0.77
C GLN A 125 -2.71 3.35 -1.95
N LEU A 126 -1.97 2.76 -2.90
CA LEU A 126 -1.59 3.45 -4.14
C LEU A 126 -2.81 3.77 -5.01
N PHE A 127 -3.81 2.88 -5.08
CA PHE A 127 -4.99 3.11 -5.91
C PHE A 127 -5.86 4.31 -5.46
N PRO A 128 -6.22 4.46 -4.16
CA PRO A 128 -6.87 5.67 -3.67
C PRO A 128 -6.07 6.95 -3.90
N LEU A 129 -4.74 6.88 -3.81
CA LEU A 129 -3.86 8.00 -4.13
C LEU A 129 -3.94 8.41 -5.62
N LEU A 130 -3.93 7.42 -6.52
CA LEU A 130 -4.12 7.66 -7.96
C LEU A 130 -5.48 8.28 -8.27
N GLN A 131 -6.55 7.86 -7.58
CA GLN A 131 -7.86 8.50 -7.69
C GLN A 131 -7.85 9.94 -7.18
N ALA A 132 -7.24 10.19 -6.02
CA ALA A 132 -7.13 11.54 -5.47
C ALA A 132 -6.37 12.48 -6.41
N ARG A 133 -5.29 12.00 -7.04
CA ARG A 133 -4.56 12.73 -8.09
C ARG A 133 -5.44 13.04 -9.30
N ARG A 134 -6.20 12.05 -9.79
CA ARG A 134 -7.07 12.24 -10.96
C ARG A 134 -8.10 13.34 -10.72
N ASP A 135 -8.72 13.36 -9.55
CA ASP A 135 -9.76 14.35 -9.22
C ASP A 135 -9.19 15.78 -9.16
N ILE A 136 -7.96 15.95 -8.66
CA ILE A 136 -7.26 17.25 -8.69
C ILE A 136 -7.01 17.71 -10.13
N LEU A 137 -6.59 16.80 -11.02
CA LEU A 137 -6.35 17.15 -12.42
C LEU A 137 -7.64 17.56 -13.13
N MET A 138 -8.75 16.86 -12.87
CA MET A 138 -10.08 17.21 -13.42
C MET A 138 -10.60 18.56 -12.91
N ASP A 139 -10.35 18.90 -11.64
CA ASP A 139 -10.71 20.21 -11.06
C ASP A 139 -9.90 21.36 -11.70
N VAL A 140 -8.66 21.10 -12.14
CA VAL A 140 -7.81 22.10 -12.82
C VAL A 140 -8.22 22.32 -14.27
N GLU A 141 -8.66 21.28 -14.96
CA GLU A 141 -9.08 21.34 -16.37
C GLU A 141 -10.50 21.87 -16.57
N SER A 142 -11.33 21.86 -15.53
CA SER A 142 -12.71 22.35 -15.59
C SER A 142 -12.74 23.87 -15.82
N PRO A 143 -13.34 24.36 -16.93
CA PRO A 143 -13.46 25.79 -17.17
C PRO A 143 -14.27 26.45 -16.05
N PRO A 144 -13.94 27.70 -15.66
CA PRO A 144 -14.70 28.39 -14.62
C PRO A 144 -16.16 28.46 -15.07
N HIS A 145 -17.03 27.73 -14.38
CA HIS A 145 -18.47 27.84 -14.59
C HIS A 145 -18.81 29.31 -14.39
N ARG A 146 -19.19 29.98 -15.48
CA ARG A 146 -19.67 31.36 -15.49
C ARG A 146 -20.70 31.44 -14.36
N ARG A 147 -20.35 32.10 -13.25
CA ARG A 147 -21.34 32.56 -12.27
C ARG A 147 -22.17 33.57 -13.04
N ASP A 148 -23.18 33.07 -13.73
CA ASP A 148 -24.17 33.89 -14.40
C ASP A 148 -24.94 34.56 -13.28
N GLY A 149 -24.54 35.80 -13.01
CA GLY A 149 -25.23 36.69 -12.09
C GLY A 149 -26.60 36.97 -12.65
N ARG A 150 -27.58 36.17 -12.25
CA ARG A 150 -28.97 36.62 -12.26
C ARG A 150 -29.21 37.40 -10.99
N ARG A 151 -29.18 38.72 -11.22
CA ARG A 151 -29.85 39.76 -10.44
C ARG A 151 -31.33 39.45 -10.27
#